data_AF-A0A971U070-F1
#
_entry.id   AF-A0A971U070-F1
#
_cell.length_a   1.000
_cell.length_b   1.000
_cell.length_c   1.000
_cell.angle_alpha   90.00
_cell.angle_beta   90.00
_cell.angle_gamma   90.00
#
_symmetry.space_group_name_H-M   'P 1'
#
loop_
_entity.id
_entity.type
_entity.pdbx_description
1 polymer ?
#
loop_
_entity_poly.entity_id
_entity_poly.type
_entity_poly.pdbx_seq_one_letter_code
_entity_poly.pdbx_strand_id
1 'polypeptide(L)'
;MMEIAGCVFLFVGLVFVVVGTLRSVIAHTIVATLHFLTIADTVGLIFIIVSAFFFGCLSIIETIAFVAALMVTGPLVTHVIARAYINSEGER
;
A
#
# COMPACT_ATOMS: atom_id res chain seq x y z
N MET A 1 -4.98 -26.44 -4.21
CA MET A 1 -6.17 -25.56 -4.08
C MET A 1 -5.81 -24.22 -3.43
N MET A 2 -5.01 -24.22 -2.35
CA MET A 2 -4.51 -22.99 -1.70
C MET A 2 -3.63 -22.11 -2.60
N GLU A 3 -2.82 -22.69 -3.48
CA GLU A 3 -1.92 -21.95 -4.39
C GLU A 3 -2.67 -21.12 -5.44
N ILE A 4 -3.84 -21.60 -5.91
CA ILE A 4 -4.67 -20.85 -6.86
C ILE A 4 -5.24 -19.60 -6.18
N ALA A 5 -5.69 -19.72 -4.93
CA ALA A 5 -6.11 -18.57 -4.15
C ALA A 5 -4.95 -17.58 -3.99
N GLY A 6 -3.76 -18.06 -3.62
CA GLY A 6 -2.54 -17.25 -3.55
C GLY A 6 -2.27 -16.47 -4.84
N CYS A 7 -2.30 -17.13 -6.01
CA CYS A 7 -2.13 -16.46 -7.31
C CYS A 7 -3.17 -15.36 -7.56
N VAL A 8 -4.44 -15.57 -7.20
CA VAL A 8 -5.48 -14.54 -7.36
C VAL A 8 -5.18 -13.33 -6.47
N PHE A 9 -4.86 -13.55 -5.19
CA PHE A 9 -4.49 -12.47 -4.27
C PHE A 9 -3.25 -11.72 -4.75
N LEU A 10 -2.25 -12.43 -5.27
CA LEU A 10 -1.04 -11.83 -5.85
C LEU A 10 -1.37 -10.94 -7.03
N PHE A 11 -2.15 -11.45 -7.98
CA PHE A 11 -2.46 -10.72 -9.21
C PHE A 11 -3.29 -9.46 -8.91
N VAL A 12 -4.28 -9.57 -8.01
CA VAL A 12 -5.08 -8.42 -7.57
C VAL A 12 -4.20 -7.39 -6.85
N GLY A 13 -3.33 -7.84 -5.93
CA GLY A 13 -2.40 -6.96 -5.23
C GLY A 13 -1.45 -6.23 -6.18
N LEU A 14 -0.88 -6.96 -7.15
CA LEU A 14 0.01 -6.39 -8.16
C LEU A 14 -0.70 -5.34 -9.03
N VAL A 15 -1.94 -5.62 -9.46
CA VAL A 15 -2.75 -4.66 -10.22
C VAL A 15 -3.00 -3.40 -9.38
N PHE A 16 -3.34 -3.54 -8.09
CA PHE A 16 -3.54 -2.41 -7.19
C PHE A 16 -2.28 -1.56 -7.03
N VAL A 17 -1.12 -2.19 -6.84
CA VAL A 17 0.17 -1.49 -6.74
C VAL A 17 0.49 -0.77 -8.04
N VAL A 18 0.47 -1.46 -9.18
CA VAL A 18 0.86 -0.87 -10.48
C VAL A 18 -0.10 0.26 -10.88
N VAL A 19 -1.41 0.02 -10.84
CA VAL A 19 -2.41 1.03 -11.22
C VAL A 19 -2.42 2.19 -10.22
N GLY A 20 -2.32 1.90 -8.93
CA GLY A 20 -2.31 2.92 -7.88
C GLY A 20 -1.07 3.82 -7.96
N THR A 21 0.12 3.24 -8.16
CA THR A 21 1.35 4.01 -8.39
C THR A 21 1.28 4.81 -9.68
N LEU A 22 0.79 4.24 -10.78
CA LEU A 22 0.66 4.98 -12.04
C LEU A 22 -0.30 6.17 -11.91
N ARG A 23 -1.44 5.99 -11.24
CA ARG A 23 -2.40 7.07 -10.95
C ARG A 23 -1.82 8.12 -10.00
N SER A 24 -0.97 7.72 -9.06
CA SER A 24 -0.26 8.62 -8.17
C SER A 24 0.72 9.53 -8.93
N VAL A 25 1.47 8.96 -9.88
CA VAL A 25 2.42 9.73 -10.72
C VAL A 25 1.71 10.70 -11.68
N ILE A 26 0.55 10.32 -12.21
CA ILE A 26 -0.22 11.16 -13.15
C ILE A 26 -1.01 12.26 -12.40
N ALA A 27 -1.19 12.13 -11.09
CA ALA A 27 -1.98 13.09 -10.32
C ALA A 27 -1.33 14.48 -10.30
N HIS A 28 -2.12 15.51 -10.60
CA HIS A 28 -1.66 16.90 -10.68
C HIS A 28 -1.51 17.60 -9.32
N THR A 29 -1.99 16.99 -8.23
CA THR A 29 -1.91 17.57 -6.88
C THR A 29 -1.24 16.60 -5.91
N ILE A 30 -0.42 17.12 -5.00
CA ILE A 30 0.30 16.34 -3.99
C ILE A 30 -0.67 15.54 -3.13
N VAL A 31 -1.81 16.12 -2.77
CA VAL A 31 -2.85 15.44 -1.99
C VAL A 31 -3.42 14.24 -2.77
N ALA A 32 -3.66 14.38 -4.08
CA ALA A 32 -4.15 13.27 -4.89
C ALA A 32 -3.06 12.21 -5.11
N THR A 33 -1.81 12.62 -5.38
CA THR A 33 -0.64 11.73 -5.46
C THR A 33 -0.52 10.90 -4.19
N LEU A 34 -0.54 11.54 -3.04
CA LEU A 34 -0.46 10.90 -1.73
C LEU A 34 -1.63 9.94 -1.50
N HIS A 35 -2.87 10.37 -1.76
CA HIS A 35 -4.05 9.53 -1.60
C HIS A 35 -3.98 8.23 -2.44
N PHE A 36 -3.61 8.33 -3.72
CA PHE A 36 -3.45 7.14 -4.57
C PHE A 36 -2.25 6.28 -4.14
N LEU A 37 -1.17 6.91 -3.68
CA LEU A 37 0.01 6.20 -3.18
C LEU A 37 -0.33 5.40 -1.92
N THR A 38 -1.04 5.97 -0.95
CA THR A 38 -1.45 5.27 0.27
C THR A 38 -2.33 4.07 -0.04
N ILE A 39 -3.28 4.21 -0.97
CA ILE A 39 -4.15 3.09 -1.35
C ILE A 39 -3.35 1.99 -2.03
N ALA A 40 -2.45 2.35 -2.96
CA ALA A 40 -1.58 1.40 -3.64
C ALA A 40 -0.70 0.63 -2.65
N ASP A 41 -0.10 1.34 -1.70
CA ASP A 41 0.85 0.79 -0.74
C ASP A 41 0.15 -0.02 0.35
N THR A 42 -0.97 0.45 0.89
CA THR A 42 -1.69 -0.28 1.95
C THR A 42 -2.51 -1.45 1.41
N VAL A 43 -3.45 -1.19 0.50
CA VAL A 43 -4.35 -2.22 -0.02
C VAL A 43 -3.56 -3.21 -0.86
N GLY A 44 -2.71 -2.71 -1.78
CA GLY A 44 -1.89 -3.54 -2.66
C GLY A 44 -0.95 -4.47 -1.90
N LEU A 45 -0.17 -3.97 -0.92
CA LEU A 45 0.70 -4.85 -0.14
C LEU A 45 -0.07 -5.82 0.75
N ILE A 46 -1.23 -5.45 1.31
CA ILE A 46 -2.04 -6.38 2.11
C ILE A 46 -2.43 -7.59 1.26
N PHE A 47 -2.87 -7.38 0.01
CA PHE A 47 -3.19 -8.47 -0.92
C PHE A 47 -1.95 -9.34 -1.22
N ILE A 48 -0.77 -8.73 -1.39
CA ILE A 48 0.49 -9.46 -1.62
C ILE A 48 0.92 -10.27 -0.38
N ILE A 49 0.79 -9.72 0.82
CA ILE A 49 1.14 -10.40 2.08
C ILE A 49 0.20 -11.59 2.33
N VAL A 50 -1.10 -11.39 2.12
CA VAL A 50 -2.09 -12.48 2.21
C VAL A 50 -1.78 -13.57 1.18
N SER A 51 -1.36 -13.20 -0.04
CA SER A 51 -0.88 -14.18 -1.02
C SER A 51 0.35 -14.94 -0.52
N ALA A 52 1.31 -14.27 0.11
CA ALA A 52 2.53 -14.91 0.61
C ALA A 52 2.25 -15.90 1.75
N PHE A 53 1.20 -15.67 2.55
CA PHE A 53 0.67 -16.67 3.49
C PHE A 53 0.16 -17.93 2.76
N PHE A 54 -0.59 -17.78 1.67
CA PHE A 54 -1.10 -18.92 0.89
C PHE A 54 0.02 -19.73 0.20
N PHE A 55 1.16 -19.12 -0.10
CA PHE A 55 2.36 -19.80 -0.61
C PHE A 55 3.23 -20.42 0.48
N GLY A 56 2.86 -20.27 1.76
CA GLY A 56 3.64 -20.80 2.88
C GLY A 56 4.93 -20.03 3.18
N CYS A 57 5.09 -18.81 2.65
CA CYS A 57 6.25 -17.96 2.91
C CYS A 57 6.16 -17.25 4.28
N LEU A 58 4.96 -17.09 4.84
CA LEU A 58 4.74 -16.48 6.14
C LEU A 58 3.80 -17.35 6.99
N SER A 59 4.04 -17.36 8.30
CA SER A 59 3.07 -17.87 9.27
C SER A 59 1.89 -16.92 9.45
N ILE A 60 0.80 -17.42 10.04
CA ILE A 60 -0.39 -16.61 10.30
C ILE A 60 -0.11 -15.43 11.23
N ILE A 61 0.79 -15.61 12.21
CA ILE A 61 1.18 -14.57 13.17
C ILE A 61 1.95 -13.46 12.45
N GLU A 62 2.91 -13.82 11.60
CA GLU A 62 3.68 -12.85 10.82
C GLU A 62 2.79 -12.09 9.84
N THR A 63 1.87 -12.79 9.18
CA THR A 63 0.90 -12.18 8.26
C THR A 63 0.07 -11.10 8.96
N ILE A 64 -0.47 -11.40 10.14
CA ILE A 64 -1.24 -10.44 10.94
C ILE A 64 -0.36 -9.27 11.39
N ALA A 65 0.87 -9.54 11.83
CA ALA A 65 1.80 -8.50 12.26
C ALA A 65 2.14 -7.53 11.11
N PHE A 66 2.40 -8.04 9.90
CA PHE A 66 2.67 -7.21 8.72
C PHE A 66 1.45 -6.38 8.30
N VAL A 67 0.26 -6.97 8.28
CA VAL A 67 -0.97 -6.24 7.95
C VAL A 67 -1.21 -5.12 8.97
N ALA A 68 -1.06 -5.40 10.27
CA ALA A 68 -1.21 -4.39 11.32
C ALA A 68 -0.18 -3.26 11.19
N ALA A 69 1.09 -3.62 10.91
CA ALA A 69 2.14 -2.64 10.69
C ALA A 69 1.80 -1.71 9.51
N LEU A 70 1.38 -2.27 8.37
CA LEU A 70 1.01 -1.49 7.19
C LEU A 70 -0.20 -0.58 7.40
N MET A 71 -1.21 -1.05 8.15
CA MET A 71 -2.38 -0.22 8.47
C MET A 71 -2.01 1.02 9.29
N VAL A 72 -0.95 0.97 10.08
CA VAL A 72 -0.47 2.10 10.87
C VAL A 72 0.50 2.96 10.08
N THR A 73 1.49 2.35 9.42
CA THR A 73 2.57 3.08 8.74
C THR A 73 2.07 3.80 7.49
N GLY A 74 1.15 3.22 6.72
CA GLY A 74 0.64 3.83 5.48
C GLY A 74 0.03 5.22 5.69
N PRO A 75 -0.99 5.37 6.56
CA PRO A 75 -1.57 6.67 6.89
C PRO A 75 -0.57 7.61 7.54
N LEU A 76 0.33 7.09 8.38
CA LEU A 76 1.30 7.90 9.12
C LEU A 76 2.32 8.54 8.17
N VAL A 77 2.89 7.78 7.25
CA VAL A 77 3.79 8.29 6.19
C VAL A 77 3.09 9.35 5.36
N THR A 78 1.86 9.08 4.94
CA THR A 78 1.06 10.00 4.13
C THR A 78 0.80 11.31 4.87
N HIS A 79 0.46 11.24 6.15
CA HIS A 79 0.23 12.41 6.99
C HIS A 79 1.51 13.24 7.19
N VAL A 80 2.65 12.61 7.45
CA VAL A 80 3.94 13.29 7.62
C VAL A 80 4.34 14.02 6.33
N ILE A 81 4.20 13.37 5.17
CA ILE A 81 4.54 14.00 3.88
C ILE A 81 3.61 15.17 3.58
N ALA A 82 2.29 15.01 3.80
CA ALA A 82 1.33 16.09 3.60
C ALA A 82 1.64 17.29 4.51
N ARG A 83 1.97 17.04 5.79
CA ARG A 83 2.34 18.09 6.74
C ARG A 83 3.64 18.79 6.33
N ALA A 84 4.66 18.04 5.91
CA ALA A 84 5.91 18.61 5.44
C ALA A 84 5.71 19.49 4.19
N TYR A 85 4.85 19.06 3.27
CA TYR A 85 4.51 19.83 2.07
C TYR A 85 3.85 21.17 2.42
N ILE A 86 2.79 21.16 3.24
CA ILE A 86 2.10 22.38 3.68
C ILE A 86 3.07 23.34 4.39
N ASN A 87 3.95 22.80 5.25
CA ASN A 87 4.92 23.62 5.97
C ASN A 87 5.97 24.24 5.04
N SER A 88 6.37 23.53 3.98
CA SER A 88 7.30 24.04 2.97
C SER A 88 6.69 25.09 2.03
N GLU A 89 5.38 25.04 1.77
CA GLU A 89 4.67 26.09 1.03
C GLU A 89 4.49 27.37 1.85
N GLY A 90 4.40 27.26 3.18
CA GLY A 90 4.32 28.41 4.09
C GLY A 90 5.63 29.16 4.33
N GLU A 91 6.77 28.64 3.87
CA GLU A 91 8.09 29.30 3.90
C GLU A 91 8.40 30.10 2.62
N ARG A 92 7.43 30.31 1.72
CA ARG A 92 7.56 31.18 0.55
C ARG A 92 6.80 32.49 0.70
#